data_AF-A0AAD9K9H2-F1
#
_entry.id   AF-A0AAD9K9H2-F1
#
_cell.length_a   1.000
_cell.length_b   1.000
_cell.length_c   1.000
_cell.angle_alpha   90.00
_cell.angle_beta   90.00
_cell.angle_gamma   90.00
#
_symmetry.space_group_name_H-M   'P 1'
#
loop_
_entity.id
_entity.type
_entity.pdbx_description
1 polymer ?
#
loop_
_entity_poly.entity_id
_entity_poly.type
_entity_poly.pdbx_seq_one_letter_code
_entity_poly.pdbx_strand_id
1 'polypeptide(L)'
;MVIKQTFTDDIVAHFIDAINLKYSNWLRFINMPNEERDENVSSHFCVGRIFYRTIIDLYPGQELYVNYAYYNEKADMSSSDKVKSE
;
A
#
# COMPACT_ATOMS: atom_id res chain seq x y z
N MET A 1 -2.12 9.21 -7.01
CA MET A 1 -2.16 7.87 -6.38
C MET A 1 -3.54 7.68 -5.78
N VAL A 2 -4.25 6.64 -6.20
CA VAL A 2 -5.50 6.20 -5.57
C VAL A 2 -5.19 4.86 -4.94
N ILE A 3 -5.26 4.75 -3.61
CA ILE A 3 -5.10 3.47 -2.93
C ILE A 3 -6.48 2.94 -2.56
N LYS A 4 -6.79 1.73 -3.04
CA LYS A 4 -8.02 1.00 -2.70
C LYS A 4 -7.87 0.42 -1.30
N GLN A 5 -8.83 0.68 -0.41
CA GLN A 5 -8.93 0.00 0.88
C GLN A 5 -10.02 -1.09 0.81
N THR A 6 -9.76 -2.26 1.37
CA THR A 6 -10.67 -3.40 1.44
C THR A 6 -10.75 -3.88 2.90
N PHE A 7 -11.86 -3.59 3.57
CA PHE A 7 -12.07 -4.13 4.92
C PHE A 7 -12.62 -5.56 4.79
N THR A 8 -12.36 -6.38 5.81
CA THR A 8 -12.95 -7.71 5.96
C THR A 8 -14.48 -7.63 5.91
N ASP A 9 -15.10 -8.63 5.27
CA ASP A 9 -16.53 -8.78 4.90
C ASP A 9 -16.91 -8.23 3.51
N ASP A 10 -16.11 -8.56 2.47
CA ASP A 10 -16.44 -8.45 1.03
C ASP A 10 -16.91 -7.08 0.49
N ILE A 11 -16.77 -6.01 1.27
CA ILE A 11 -17.16 -4.66 0.89
C ILE A 11 -15.92 -3.76 0.83
N VAL A 12 -15.67 -3.19 -0.35
CA VAL A 12 -14.72 -2.09 -0.54
C VAL A 12 -15.23 -0.91 0.30
N ALA A 13 -14.58 -0.64 1.45
CA ALA A 13 -15.10 0.39 2.34
C ALA A 13 -14.84 1.79 1.80
N HIS A 14 -13.59 2.16 1.46
CA HIS A 14 -13.26 3.51 1.01
C HIS A 14 -12.00 3.57 0.13
N PHE A 15 -11.85 4.64 -0.65
CA PHE A 15 -10.62 4.94 -1.39
C PHE A 15 -9.89 6.10 -0.72
N ILE A 16 -8.56 6.00 -0.60
CA ILE A 16 -7.73 7.17 -0.32
C ILE A 16 -7.34 7.77 -1.66
N ASP A 17 -7.96 8.91 -1.98
CA ASP A 17 -7.62 9.71 -3.15
C ASP A 17 -6.67 10.85 -2.76
N ALA A 18 -5.44 10.77 -3.27
CA ALA A 18 -4.42 11.80 -3.07
C ALA A 18 -4.25 12.73 -4.29
N ILE A 19 -5.23 12.82 -5.21
CA ILE A 19 -5.14 13.69 -6.39
C ILE A 19 -5.08 15.16 -5.97
N ASN A 20 -5.94 15.59 -5.04
CA ASN A 20 -6.03 17.00 -4.65
C ASN A 20 -4.87 17.42 -3.73
N LEU A 21 -3.97 18.28 -4.25
CA LEU A 21 -2.80 18.79 -3.54
C LEU A 21 -3.13 19.53 -2.23
N LYS A 22 -4.31 20.17 -2.14
CA LYS A 22 -4.74 20.89 -0.92
C LYS A 22 -5.08 19.94 0.23
N TYR A 23 -5.46 18.70 -0.07
CA TYR A 23 -5.94 17.72 0.91
C TYR A 23 -5.03 16.49 1.02
N SER A 24 -3.86 16.52 0.37
CA SER A 24 -2.91 15.40 0.32
C SER A 24 -1.58 15.77 0.95
N ASN A 25 -0.76 14.77 1.25
CA ASN A 25 0.60 14.96 1.74
C ASN A 25 1.65 14.50 0.71
N TRP A 26 2.92 14.57 1.11
CA TRP A 26 4.08 14.27 0.27
C TRP A 26 4.19 12.81 -0.18
N LEU A 27 3.53 11.86 0.50
CA LEU A 27 3.60 10.43 0.14
C LEU A 27 3.02 10.15 -1.26
N ARG A 28 2.15 11.02 -1.77
CA ARG A 28 1.58 10.92 -3.12
C ARG A 28 2.62 10.98 -4.26
N PHE A 29 3.82 11.45 -3.97
CA PHE A 29 4.90 11.66 -4.93
C PHE A 29 5.94 10.52 -4.92
N ILE A 30 5.86 9.58 -3.97
CA ILE A 30 6.73 8.41 -3.95
C ILE A 30 6.30 7.49 -5.10
N ASN A 31 7.24 7.10 -5.94
CA ASN A 31 6.99 6.32 -7.14
C ASN A 31 6.97 4.80 -6.86
N MET A 32 6.44 4.05 -7.82
CA MET A 32 6.58 2.59 -7.86
C MET A 32 7.92 2.23 -8.52
N PRO A 33 8.64 1.21 -8.03
CA PRO A 33 9.85 0.76 -8.69
C PRO A 33 9.54 0.13 -10.05
N ASN A 34 10.49 0.21 -10.99
CA ASN A 34 10.40 -0.48 -12.29
C ASN A 34 10.65 -1.99 -12.14
N GLU A 35 11.52 -2.37 -11.21
CA GLU A 35 11.83 -3.75 -10.86
C GLU A 35 11.55 -3.98 -9.37
N GLU A 36 10.96 -5.11 -9.00
CA GLU A 36 10.62 -5.42 -7.60
C GLU A 36 11.81 -5.32 -6.63
N ARG A 37 13.03 -5.60 -7.12
CA ARG A 37 14.27 -5.51 -6.34
C ARG A 37 14.61 -4.08 -5.87
N ASP A 38 14.05 -3.06 -6.53
CA ASP A 38 14.31 -1.65 -6.21
C ASP A 38 13.34 -1.12 -5.13
N GLU A 39 12.36 -1.92 -4.71
CA GLU A 39 11.48 -1.58 -3.59
C GLU A 39 12.31 -1.37 -2.31
N ASN A 40 12.18 -0.18 -1.71
CA ASN A 40 12.88 0.18 -0.49
C ASN A 40 11.95 0.73 0.60
N VAL A 41 10.67 0.90 0.26
CA VAL A 41 9.59 1.29 1.16
C VAL A 41 8.43 0.31 1.00
N SER A 42 7.95 -0.26 2.11
CA SER A 42 6.73 -1.09 2.12
C SER A 42 5.55 -0.30 2.69
N SER A 43 4.35 -0.56 2.14
CA SER A 43 3.11 0.07 2.58
C SER A 43 2.32 -0.84 3.54
N HIS A 44 1.76 -0.25 4.61
CA HIS A 44 1.00 -0.95 5.64
C HIS A 44 -0.29 -0.24 5.98
N PHE A 45 -1.38 -0.99 6.01
CA PHE A 45 -2.65 -0.51 6.53
C PHE A 45 -2.70 -0.69 8.06
N CYS A 46 -3.08 0.36 8.76
CA CYS A 46 -3.28 0.32 10.22
C CYS A 46 -4.38 1.33 10.59
N VAL A 47 -5.47 0.84 11.20
CA VAL A 47 -6.59 1.66 11.74
C VAL A 47 -7.08 2.73 10.76
N GLY A 48 -7.45 2.33 9.55
CA GLY A 48 -8.00 3.24 8.53
C GLY A 48 -6.96 4.13 7.82
N ARG A 49 -5.67 3.99 8.15
CA ARG A 49 -4.58 4.78 7.58
C ARG A 49 -3.55 3.91 6.88
N ILE A 50 -2.80 4.51 5.97
CA ILE A 50 -1.70 3.88 5.26
C ILE A 50 -0.39 4.51 5.73
N PHE A 51 0.54 3.66 6.14
CA PHE A 51 1.86 4.02 6.62
C PHE A 51 2.92 3.42 5.70
N TYR A 52 3.96 4.20 5.42
CA TYR A 52 5.12 3.76 4.65
C TYR A 52 6.28 3.56 5.61
N ARG A 53 6.93 2.41 5.52
CA ARG A 53 8.14 2.10 6.29
C ARG A 53 9.26 1.71 5.35
N THR A 54 10.48 2.12 5.67
CA THR A 54 11.65 1.63 4.95
C THR A 54 11.88 0.16 5.28
N ILE A 55 12.29 -0.62 4.28
CA ILE A 55 12.64 -2.05 4.45
C ILE A 55 14.14 -2.32 4.33
N ILE A 56 14.88 -1.30 3.89
CA ILE A 56 16.34 -1.27 3.83
C ILE A 56 16.84 0.09 4.36
N ASP A 57 18.14 0.19 4.61
CA ASP A 57 18.78 1.47 4.90
C ASP A 57 18.75 2.38 3.67
N LEU A 58 18.50 3.67 3.89
CA LEU A 58 18.48 4.69 2.86
C LEU A 58 19.67 5.63 3.00
N TYR A 59 20.30 5.91 1.87
CA TYR A 59 21.40 6.86 1.71
C TYR A 59 20.91 8.14 1.02
N PRO A 60 21.52 9.30 1.31
CA PRO A 60 21.17 10.56 0.66
C PRO A 60 21.20 10.45 -0.87
N GLY A 61 20.17 10.99 -1.53
CA GLY A 61 20.03 10.96 -2.99
C GLY A 61 19.37 9.70 -3.54
N GLN A 62 19.06 8.69 -2.72
CA GLN A 62 18.25 7.56 -3.16
C GLN A 62 16.77 7.93 -3.23
N GLU A 63 16.14 7.52 -4.32
CA GLU A 63 14.69 7.66 -4.50
C GLU A 63 13.93 6.64 -3.65
N LEU A 64 12.78 7.05 -3.12
CA LEU A 64 11.88 6.18 -2.41
C LEU A 64 10.99 5.43 -3.40
N TYR A 65 10.94 4.11 -3.27
CA TYR A 65 10.15 3.23 -4.11
C TYR A 65 9.22 2.38 -3.26
N VAL A 66 7.92 2.51 -3.52
CA VAL A 66 6.87 1.79 -2.82
C VAL A 66 6.02 0.96 -3.78
N ASN A 67 5.75 -0.28 -3.42
CA ASN A 67 4.77 -1.09 -4.15
C ASN A 67 3.36 -0.84 -3.61
N TYR A 68 2.47 -0.31 -4.47
CA TYR A 68 1.08 -0.01 -4.10
C TYR A 68 0.17 -1.26 -4.04
N ALA A 69 0.62 -2.40 -4.59
CA ALA A 69 -0.18 -3.61 -4.75
C ALA A 69 -0.12 -4.58 -3.55
N TYR A 70 0.86 -4.40 -2.65
CA TYR A 70 1.10 -5.31 -1.52
C TYR A 70 -0.12 -5.54 -0.61
N TYR A 71 -1.07 -4.60 -0.61
CA TYR A 71 -2.31 -4.71 0.13
C TYR A 71 -3.35 -5.61 -0.55
N ASN A 72 -3.44 -5.58 -1.88
CA ASN A 72 -4.43 -6.37 -2.62
C ASN A 72 -4.14 -7.88 -2.50
N GLU A 73 -2.87 -8.27 -2.55
CA GLU A 73 -2.48 -9.69 -2.51
C GLU A 73 -2.70 -10.35 -1.15
N LYS A 74 -2.51 -9.61 -0.05
CA LYS A 74 -2.76 -10.16 1.30
C LYS A 74 -4.24 -10.22 1.67
N ALA A 75 -5.05 -9.33 1.13
CA ALA A 75 -6.50 -9.42 1.26
C ALA A 75 -7.02 -10.69 0.55
N ASP A 76 -6.55 -10.96 -0.67
CA ASP A 76 -6.96 -12.13 -1.46
C ASP A 76 -6.48 -13.46 -0.85
N MET A 77 -5.28 -13.50 -0.25
CA MET A 77 -4.82 -14.68 0.52
C MET A 77 -5.68 -14.94 1.75
N SER A 78 -6.14 -13.91 2.47
CA SER A 78 -6.97 -14.08 3.67
C SER A 78 -8.39 -14.60 3.36
N SER A 79 -8.88 -14.37 2.14
CA SER A 79 -10.17 -14.89 1.66
C SER A 79 -10.09 -16.35 1.21
N SER A 80 -8.92 -16.79 0.77
CA SER A 80 -8.66 -18.16 0.30
C SER A 80 -8.69 -19.22 1.42
N ASP A 81 -8.32 -18.82 2.65
CA ASP A 81 -8.22 -19.72 3.80
C ASP A 81 -9.57 -20.02 4.48
N LYS A 82 -10.65 -19.27 4.15
CA LYS A 82 -12.00 -19.52 4.70
C LYS A 82 -12.82 -20.58 3.95
N VAL A 83 -12.33 -21.15 2.85
CA VAL A 83 -13.09 -22.10 2.01
C VAL A 83 -12.80 -23.59 2.35
N LYS A 84 -12.00 -23.89 3.39
CA LYS A 84 -11.70 -25.28 3.81
C LYS A 84 -11.98 -25.53 5.29
N SER A 85 -13.22 -25.31 5.73
CA SER A 85 -13.72 -25.90 6.98
C SER A 85 -15.25 -25.93 6.99
N GLU A 86 -15.83 -26.87 6.25
CA GLU A 86 -17.16 -27.44 6.51
C GLU A 86 -17.06 -28.97 6.44
#